data_AF-A0A1X1Q5M4-F1
#
_entry.id   AF-A0A1X1Q5M4-F1
#
_cell.length_a   1.000
_cell.length_b   1.000
_cell.length_c   1.000
_cell.angle_alpha   90.00
_cell.angle_beta   90.00
_cell.angle_gamma   90.00
#
_symmetry.space_group_name_H-M   'P 1'
#
loop_
_entity.id
_entity.type
_entity.pdbx_description
1 polymer ?
#
loop_
_entity_poly.entity_id
_entity_poly.type
_entity_poly.pdbx_seq_one_letter_code
_entity_poly.pdbx_strand_id
1 'polypeptide(L)'
;MGTEQNKDAVQLAEEYISSKYEKVRLLHRTDKAEVWLAADSYGNFVVIKKIRLANLPYLTLKNMEKSIWPEIIYCAEDDQSTVVVEEFINGDSFDELLANKQYLTEYTARELLLQLCDGLALLHKQGIIHRDIKPSNIIVQNIGGQEFLRLIDFDAARTVKEEQKEDTRLLGTKGYAPPEQYGYGQTDQRSDIYSLGITFQEMLGENYHGWLAPILNKCVAVDVKQRYQSVNDLKNALIYHNQHKVLKFFGAILAVLLVVGGLWTYRQHVHQERVIPPAVEEIIQEGKEQLKAPILDEKKDKIPAAQQGTKAENQQPEHKITDDTTKAPIANTNQNVEEKTGNAVYAKYYMNGERLGEWTDNFDIPINNWGTTYDFPPDLWKNWSENYPAGWKVRVTVENKSNKTWEDPYLSVWTSDGVGGESRDYFGKTLSPGESDVFVVPLSDFKLPVLYKERRRQEMHFSIHASGNQVLFGEKTEILFLLKNK
;
A
#
# COMPACT_ATOMS: atom_id res chain seq x y z
N MET A 1 -49.35 35.51 13.63
CA MET A 1 -48.19 34.70 14.08
C MET A 1 -48.65 33.25 14.11
N GLY A 2 -48.16 32.40 13.21
CA GLY A 2 -48.60 31.00 13.17
C GLY A 2 -48.39 30.34 11.82
N THR A 3 -47.12 30.22 11.38
CA THR A 3 -46.67 29.28 10.34
C THR A 3 -45.16 29.04 10.52
N GLU A 4 -44.73 28.56 11.68
CA GLU A 4 -43.49 27.76 11.71
C GLU A 4 -43.89 26.37 11.22
N GLN A 5 -43.76 26.15 9.92
CA GLN A 5 -43.91 24.83 9.31
C GLN A 5 -42.84 23.90 9.92
N ASN A 6 -43.29 22.75 10.42
CA ASN A 6 -42.46 21.68 10.97
C ASN A 6 -41.51 21.15 9.88
N LYS A 7 -40.31 21.74 9.77
CA LYS A 7 -39.27 21.30 8.82
C LYS A 7 -38.77 19.93 9.27
N ASP A 8 -38.71 18.96 8.37
CA ASP A 8 -38.12 17.65 8.70
C ASP A 8 -36.60 17.79 8.91
N ALA A 9 -36.01 16.81 9.61
CA ALA A 9 -34.58 16.79 9.98
C ALA A 9 -33.64 16.99 8.79
N VAL A 10 -33.96 16.44 7.62
CA VAL A 10 -33.19 16.61 6.39
C VAL A 10 -33.31 18.04 5.84
N GLN A 11 -34.49 18.65 5.91
CA GLN A 11 -34.64 20.04 5.47
C GLN A 11 -33.82 21.00 6.36
N LEU A 12 -33.80 20.78 7.68
CA LEU A 12 -32.94 21.51 8.60
C LEU A 12 -31.45 21.25 8.35
N ALA A 13 -31.09 20.01 8.04
CA ALA A 13 -29.73 19.64 7.66
C ALA A 13 -29.28 20.38 6.39
N GLU A 14 -30.13 20.47 5.36
CA GLU A 14 -29.80 21.17 4.13
C GLU A 14 -29.58 22.68 4.34
N GLU A 15 -30.37 23.31 5.19
CA GLU A 15 -30.18 24.70 5.58
C GLU A 15 -28.86 24.89 6.33
N TYR A 16 -28.56 24.02 7.29
CA TYR A 16 -27.28 24.03 8.00
C TYR A 16 -26.10 23.86 7.04
N ILE A 17 -26.16 22.88 6.14
CA ILE A 17 -25.11 22.59 5.16
C ILE A 17 -24.91 23.78 4.22
N SER A 18 -26.00 24.35 3.69
CA SER A 18 -25.92 25.52 2.79
C SER A 18 -25.40 26.78 3.49
N SER A 19 -25.55 26.88 4.81
CA SER A 19 -24.98 27.98 5.59
C SER A 19 -23.47 27.84 5.84
N LYS A 20 -22.92 26.63 5.72
CA LYS A 20 -21.51 26.32 6.04
C LYS A 20 -20.64 25.99 4.83
N TYR A 21 -21.24 25.47 3.77
CA TYR A 21 -20.52 24.95 2.62
C TYR A 21 -21.09 25.51 1.32
N GLU A 22 -20.20 25.96 0.45
CA GLU A 22 -20.54 26.37 -0.91
C GLU A 22 -20.34 25.19 -1.86
N LYS A 23 -21.39 24.84 -2.63
CA LYS A 23 -21.30 23.78 -3.64
C LYS A 23 -20.41 24.25 -4.80
N VAL A 24 -19.29 23.56 -5.00
CA VAL A 24 -18.29 23.90 -6.01
C VAL A 24 -18.57 23.17 -7.33
N ARG A 25 -18.81 21.86 -7.27
CA ARG A 25 -18.98 21.03 -8.47
C ARG A 25 -19.87 19.83 -8.21
N LEU A 26 -20.81 19.57 -9.12
CA LEU A 26 -21.56 18.32 -9.11
C LEU A 26 -20.63 17.18 -9.53
N LEU A 27 -20.43 16.18 -8.67
CA LEU A 27 -19.61 15.01 -8.97
C LEU A 27 -20.44 13.90 -9.61
N HIS A 28 -21.64 13.68 -9.08
CA HIS A 28 -22.52 12.62 -9.56
C HIS A 28 -23.99 12.95 -9.30
N ARG A 29 -24.88 12.57 -10.21
CA ARG A 29 -26.33 12.71 -10.02
C ARG A 29 -27.07 11.54 -10.68
N THR A 30 -27.98 10.95 -9.93
CA THR A 30 -28.96 9.96 -10.38
C THR A 30 -30.34 10.33 -9.86
N ASP A 31 -31.36 9.57 -10.23
CA ASP A 31 -32.70 9.71 -9.65
C ASP A 31 -32.76 9.41 -8.15
N LYS A 32 -31.74 8.70 -7.63
CA LYS A 32 -31.68 8.22 -6.24
C LYS A 32 -30.71 9.01 -5.38
N ALA A 33 -29.67 9.60 -5.95
CA ALA A 33 -28.65 10.29 -5.18
C ALA A 33 -28.03 11.46 -5.94
N GLU A 34 -27.61 12.48 -5.20
CA GLU A 34 -26.87 13.63 -5.69
C GLU A 34 -25.62 13.85 -4.85
N VAL A 35 -24.45 13.94 -5.50
CA VAL A 35 -23.15 14.05 -4.86
C VAL A 35 -22.44 15.30 -5.35
N TRP A 36 -22.07 16.17 -4.42
CA TRP A 36 -21.40 17.44 -4.68
C TRP A 36 -20.04 17.48 -4.01
N LEU A 37 -19.07 18.06 -4.71
CA LEU A 37 -17.90 18.68 -4.09
C LEU A 37 -18.32 20.05 -3.57
N ALA A 38 -18.01 20.34 -2.33
CA ALA A 38 -18.25 21.64 -1.69
C ALA A 38 -17.02 22.10 -0.91
N ALA A 39 -16.95 23.38 -0.60
CA ALA A 39 -15.88 23.96 0.21
C ALA A 39 -16.47 24.73 1.40
N ASP A 40 -15.78 24.69 2.54
CA ASP A 40 -16.08 25.57 3.66
C ASP A 40 -15.52 27.00 3.44
N SER A 41 -15.77 27.91 4.38
CA SER A 41 -15.28 29.30 4.32
C SER A 41 -13.75 29.43 4.35
N TYR A 42 -13.03 28.38 4.74
CA TYR A 42 -11.57 28.33 4.79
C TYR A 42 -10.97 27.68 3.54
N GLY A 43 -11.80 27.20 2.61
CA GLY A 43 -11.38 26.53 1.39
C GLY A 43 -11.14 25.03 1.54
N ASN A 44 -11.50 24.42 2.68
CA ASN A 44 -11.39 22.97 2.84
C ASN A 44 -12.51 22.27 2.08
N PHE A 45 -12.14 21.26 1.29
CA PHE A 45 -13.10 20.51 0.49
C PHE A 45 -13.79 19.40 1.30
N VAL A 46 -15.09 19.23 1.03
CA VAL A 46 -15.94 18.16 1.54
C VAL A 46 -16.78 17.56 0.41
N VAL A 47 -17.29 16.35 0.63
CA VAL A 47 -18.29 15.72 -0.24
C VAL A 47 -19.64 15.78 0.46
N ILE A 48 -20.65 16.31 -0.24
CA ILE A 48 -22.04 16.35 0.22
C ILE A 48 -22.85 15.36 -0.60
N LYS A 49 -23.48 14.39 0.07
CA LYS A 49 -24.37 13.40 -0.53
C LYS A 49 -25.81 13.64 -0.07
N LYS A 50 -26.74 13.68 -1.02
CA LYS A 50 -28.18 13.63 -0.77
C LYS A 50 -28.73 12.36 -1.39
N ILE A 51 -29.19 11.43 -0.56
CA ILE A 51 -29.57 10.08 -0.97
C ILE A 51 -31.05 9.88 -0.63
N ARG A 52 -31.85 9.48 -1.61
CA ARG A 52 -33.29 9.15 -1.45
C ARG A 52 -33.46 7.71 -0.94
N LEU A 53 -32.81 7.43 0.18
CA LEU A 53 -32.89 6.18 0.90
C LEU A 53 -32.55 6.44 2.36
N ALA A 54 -33.33 5.86 3.26
CA ALA A 54 -33.07 5.85 4.70
C ALA A 54 -32.43 4.52 5.14
N ASN A 55 -32.07 4.45 6.42
CA ASN A 55 -31.44 3.34 7.13
C ASN A 55 -30.06 2.97 6.57
N LEU A 56 -29.30 3.96 6.14
CA LEU A 56 -27.92 3.79 5.70
C LEU A 56 -26.95 3.81 6.89
N PRO A 57 -25.79 3.14 6.81
CA PRO A 57 -24.91 2.97 7.97
C PRO A 57 -24.13 4.22 8.36
N TYR A 58 -24.37 5.38 7.73
CA TYR A 58 -23.60 6.61 7.92
C TYR A 58 -23.56 7.11 9.37
N LEU A 59 -24.67 7.02 10.11
CA LEU A 59 -24.68 7.35 11.54
C LEU A 59 -23.82 6.39 12.38
N THR A 60 -23.80 5.10 12.04
CA THR A 60 -22.95 4.11 12.70
C THR A 60 -21.47 4.38 12.37
N LEU A 61 -21.15 4.56 11.09
CA LEU A 61 -19.80 4.85 10.60
C LEU A 61 -19.21 6.12 11.22
N LYS A 62 -20.03 7.15 11.43
CA LYS A 62 -19.63 8.41 12.10
C LYS A 62 -19.12 8.18 13.53
N ASN A 63 -19.67 7.19 14.23
CA ASN A 63 -19.35 6.90 15.63
C ASN A 63 -18.28 5.79 15.79
N MET A 64 -17.81 5.22 14.68
CA MET A 64 -16.73 4.24 14.69
C MET A 64 -15.36 4.94 14.68
N GLU A 65 -14.33 4.23 15.14
CA GLU A 65 -12.95 4.71 15.02
C GLU A 65 -12.60 4.96 13.54
N LYS A 66 -11.84 6.04 13.28
CA LYS A 66 -11.41 6.41 11.93
C LYS A 66 -10.66 5.24 11.29
N SER A 67 -11.03 4.92 10.05
CA SER A 67 -10.49 3.77 9.31
C SER A 67 -10.40 4.10 7.82
N ILE A 68 -10.56 3.10 6.95
CA ILE A 68 -10.45 3.24 5.50
C ILE A 68 -11.61 4.03 4.87
N TRP A 69 -12.66 4.40 5.59
CA TRP A 69 -13.72 5.25 5.03
C TRP A 69 -13.43 6.75 5.21
N PRO A 70 -14.08 7.63 4.42
CA PRO A 70 -14.06 9.07 4.68
C PRO A 70 -14.58 9.39 6.07
N GLU A 71 -13.99 10.39 6.72
CA GLU A 71 -14.53 10.91 7.97
C GLU A 71 -15.90 11.54 7.73
N ILE A 72 -16.92 11.09 8.46
CA ILE A 72 -18.29 11.60 8.34
C ILE A 72 -18.44 12.79 9.30
N ILE A 73 -18.38 13.98 8.73
CA ILE A 73 -18.47 15.25 9.47
C ILE A 73 -19.91 15.45 9.97
N TYR A 74 -20.87 15.23 9.09
CA TYR A 74 -22.29 15.42 9.38
C TYR A 74 -23.13 14.35 8.70
N CYS A 75 -24.18 13.91 9.40
CA CYS A 75 -25.14 12.96 8.87
C CYS A 75 -26.51 13.27 9.49
N ALA A 76 -27.52 13.38 8.64
CA ALA A 76 -28.92 13.49 9.04
C ALA A 76 -29.75 12.57 8.16
N GLU A 77 -30.84 12.07 8.72
CA GLU A 77 -31.71 11.11 8.04
C GLU A 77 -33.16 11.35 8.48
N ASP A 78 -34.07 11.18 7.52
CA ASP A 78 -35.51 11.08 7.71
C ASP A 78 -36.00 9.69 7.24
N ASP A 79 -37.32 9.43 7.25
CA ASP A 79 -37.88 8.12 6.88
C ASP A 79 -37.61 7.69 5.42
N GLN A 80 -37.22 8.60 4.54
CA GLN A 80 -37.07 8.41 3.10
C GLN A 80 -35.69 8.79 2.55
N SER A 81 -34.92 9.60 3.27
CA SER A 81 -33.69 10.19 2.76
C SER A 81 -32.60 10.38 3.81
N THR A 82 -31.35 10.26 3.36
CA THR A 82 -30.14 10.48 4.15
C THR A 82 -29.30 11.58 3.49
N VAL A 83 -28.82 12.53 4.29
CA VAL A 83 -27.87 13.56 3.88
C VAL A 83 -26.57 13.38 4.66
N VAL A 84 -25.45 13.36 3.94
CA VAL A 84 -24.12 13.12 4.48
C VAL A 84 -23.18 14.22 4.03
N VAL A 85 -22.34 14.71 4.95
CA VAL A 85 -21.15 15.50 4.66
C VAL A 85 -19.95 14.72 5.14
N GLU A 86 -19.03 14.41 4.24
CA GLU A 86 -17.85 13.60 4.51
C GLU A 86 -16.56 14.25 3.96
N GLU A 87 -15.41 13.80 4.48
CA GLU A 87 -14.08 14.18 4.02
C GLU A 87 -13.95 14.01 2.49
N PHE A 88 -13.45 15.05 1.81
CA PHE A 88 -13.02 14.87 0.43
C PHE A 88 -11.69 14.11 0.39
N ILE A 89 -11.71 12.92 -0.22
CA ILE A 89 -10.50 12.12 -0.40
C ILE A 89 -9.77 12.59 -1.65
N ASN A 90 -8.59 13.17 -1.46
CA ASN A 90 -7.69 13.52 -2.56
C ASN A 90 -6.79 12.31 -2.90
N GLY A 91 -7.08 11.64 -4.00
CA GLY A 91 -6.34 10.48 -4.50
C GLY A 91 -6.92 9.99 -5.82
N ASP A 92 -6.31 8.96 -6.39
CA ASP A 92 -6.76 8.36 -7.64
C ASP A 92 -7.66 7.16 -7.36
N SER A 93 -8.81 7.09 -8.02
CA SER A 93 -9.65 5.90 -7.96
C SER A 93 -9.02 4.74 -8.73
N PHE A 94 -9.28 3.50 -8.32
CA PHE A 94 -8.89 2.32 -9.10
C PHE A 94 -9.44 2.37 -10.53
N ASP A 95 -10.64 2.93 -10.73
CA ASP A 95 -11.22 3.15 -12.06
C ASP A 95 -10.37 4.10 -12.92
N GLU A 96 -9.86 5.18 -12.33
CA GLU A 96 -8.95 6.11 -13.01
C GLU A 96 -7.59 5.45 -13.33
N LEU A 97 -7.05 4.65 -12.40
CA LEU A 97 -5.82 3.87 -12.65
C LEU A 97 -6.00 2.88 -13.81
N LEU A 98 -7.12 2.15 -13.84
CA LEU A 98 -7.45 1.21 -14.92
C LEU A 98 -7.64 1.91 -16.26
N ALA A 99 -8.34 3.06 -16.28
CA ALA A 99 -8.51 3.87 -17.48
C ALA A 99 -7.15 4.32 -18.07
N ASN A 100 -6.17 4.55 -17.19
CA ASN A 100 -4.79 4.89 -17.55
C ASN A 100 -3.89 3.67 -17.81
N LYS A 101 -4.43 2.45 -17.76
CA LYS A 101 -3.68 1.17 -17.87
C LYS A 101 -2.57 1.04 -16.82
N GLN A 102 -2.77 1.64 -15.66
CA GLN A 102 -1.88 1.55 -14.51
C GLN A 102 -2.33 0.38 -13.64
N TYR A 103 -1.66 -0.75 -13.79
CA TYR A 103 -1.91 -1.95 -13.00
C TYR A 103 -1.05 -1.96 -11.72
N LEU A 104 -1.55 -2.59 -10.67
CA LEU A 104 -0.84 -2.74 -9.41
C LEU A 104 0.26 -3.79 -9.52
N THR A 105 1.36 -3.57 -8.81
CA THR A 105 2.31 -4.65 -8.54
C THR A 105 1.72 -5.64 -7.53
N GLU A 106 2.21 -6.88 -7.50
CA GLU A 106 1.76 -7.86 -6.49
C GLU A 106 2.00 -7.37 -5.05
N TYR A 107 3.08 -6.62 -4.83
CA TYR A 107 3.40 -6.05 -3.54
C TYR A 107 2.35 -5.01 -3.15
N THR A 108 2.12 -4.00 -3.99
CA THR A 108 1.11 -2.97 -3.76
C THR A 108 -0.29 -3.57 -3.60
N ALA A 109 -0.68 -4.50 -4.49
CA ALA A 109 -1.97 -5.16 -4.42
C ALA A 109 -2.17 -5.90 -3.10
N ARG A 110 -1.13 -6.60 -2.61
CA ARG A 110 -1.17 -7.26 -1.30
C ARG A 110 -1.34 -6.26 -0.16
N GLU A 111 -0.56 -5.17 -0.13
CA GLU A 111 -0.63 -4.19 0.95
C GLU A 111 -2.00 -3.48 0.99
N LEU A 112 -2.55 -3.11 -0.17
CA LEU A 112 -3.89 -2.53 -0.28
C LEU A 112 -4.99 -3.55 0.08
N LEU A 113 -4.86 -4.83 -0.31
CA LEU A 113 -5.76 -5.89 0.12
C LEU A 113 -5.78 -6.07 1.64
N LEU A 114 -4.61 -5.99 2.30
CA LEU A 114 -4.52 -6.08 3.75
C LEU A 114 -5.25 -4.92 4.42
N GLN A 115 -5.05 -3.68 3.94
CA GLN A 115 -5.78 -2.51 4.43
C GLN A 115 -7.30 -2.65 4.26
N LEU A 116 -7.75 -3.11 3.07
CA LEU A 116 -9.16 -3.33 2.80
C LEU A 116 -9.74 -4.43 3.70
N CYS A 117 -9.02 -5.54 3.92
CA CYS A 117 -9.45 -6.60 4.83
C CYS A 117 -9.62 -6.08 6.26
N ASP A 118 -8.72 -5.21 6.74
CA ASP A 118 -8.80 -4.63 8.08
C ASP A 118 -10.00 -3.71 8.23
N GLY A 119 -10.27 -2.84 7.25
CA GLY A 119 -11.45 -2.00 7.27
C GLY A 119 -12.76 -2.79 7.15
N LEU A 120 -12.82 -3.78 6.25
CA LEU A 120 -14.00 -4.65 6.12
C LEU A 120 -14.25 -5.46 7.40
N ALA A 121 -13.21 -5.91 8.11
CA ALA A 121 -13.37 -6.63 9.36
C ALA A 121 -14.09 -5.77 10.42
N LEU A 122 -13.80 -4.47 10.47
CA LEU A 122 -14.49 -3.53 11.36
C LEU A 122 -15.97 -3.35 10.97
N LEU A 123 -16.27 -3.25 9.67
CA LEU A 123 -17.65 -3.15 9.17
C LEU A 123 -18.45 -4.41 9.45
N HIS A 124 -17.91 -5.58 9.10
CA HIS A 124 -18.55 -6.88 9.28
C HIS A 124 -18.82 -7.17 10.75
N LYS A 125 -17.92 -6.73 11.66
CA LYS A 125 -18.14 -6.82 13.11
C LYS A 125 -19.36 -6.01 13.60
N GLN A 126 -19.68 -4.90 12.93
CA GLN A 126 -20.90 -4.12 13.18
C GLN A 126 -22.11 -4.63 12.38
N GLY A 127 -21.98 -5.76 11.68
CA GLY A 127 -23.01 -6.31 10.81
C GLY A 127 -23.24 -5.50 9.53
N ILE A 128 -22.33 -4.59 9.16
CA ILE A 128 -22.42 -3.78 7.94
C ILE A 128 -21.74 -4.53 6.80
N ILE A 129 -22.47 -4.80 5.72
CA ILE A 129 -21.96 -5.37 4.47
C ILE A 129 -21.97 -4.27 3.41
N HIS A 130 -20.86 -4.06 2.70
CA HIS A 130 -20.70 -2.95 1.75
C HIS A 130 -21.53 -3.14 0.46
N ARG A 131 -21.49 -4.34 -0.13
CA ARG A 131 -22.26 -4.79 -1.32
C ARG A 131 -21.99 -4.08 -2.65
N ASP A 132 -21.16 -3.04 -2.69
CA ASP A 132 -20.76 -2.37 -3.94
C ASP A 132 -19.26 -2.03 -3.98
N ILE A 133 -18.41 -3.01 -3.65
CA ILE A 133 -16.96 -2.88 -3.81
C ILE A 133 -16.64 -3.02 -5.30
N LYS A 134 -16.00 -2.00 -5.88
CA LYS A 134 -15.62 -1.91 -7.29
C LYS A 134 -14.54 -0.84 -7.48
N PRO A 135 -13.86 -0.77 -8.64
CA PRO A 135 -12.79 0.20 -8.89
C PRO A 135 -13.19 1.66 -8.64
N SER A 136 -14.39 2.08 -9.01
CA SER A 136 -14.83 3.48 -8.80
C SER A 136 -15.01 3.85 -7.32
N ASN A 137 -15.11 2.86 -6.44
CA ASN A 137 -15.40 3.04 -5.01
C ASN A 137 -14.16 2.81 -4.12
N ILE A 138 -12.98 2.60 -4.74
CA ILE A 138 -11.71 2.50 -4.03
C ILE A 138 -10.80 3.63 -4.53
N ILE A 139 -10.37 4.49 -3.61
CA ILE A 139 -9.40 5.57 -3.87
C ILE A 139 -8.09 5.23 -3.18
N VAL A 140 -6.97 5.46 -3.85
CA VAL A 140 -5.63 5.37 -3.27
C VAL A 140 -5.05 6.76 -3.10
N GLN A 141 -4.60 7.06 -1.88
CA GLN A 141 -3.86 8.27 -1.57
C GLN A 141 -2.38 7.91 -1.38
N ASN A 142 -1.48 8.72 -1.93
CA ASN A 142 -0.07 8.63 -1.59
C ASN A 142 0.25 9.67 -0.52
N ILE A 143 0.50 9.23 0.71
CA ILE A 143 0.84 10.10 1.84
C ILE A 143 2.20 9.66 2.35
N GLY A 144 3.20 10.53 2.26
CA GLY A 144 4.55 10.19 2.72
C GLY A 144 5.13 8.96 2.02
N GLY A 145 4.85 8.78 0.72
CA GLY A 145 5.35 7.66 -0.10
C GLY A 145 4.74 6.30 0.23
N GLN A 146 3.71 6.29 1.08
CA GLN A 146 2.92 5.11 1.39
C GLN A 146 1.54 5.24 0.77
N GLU A 147 1.05 4.14 0.22
CA GLU A 147 -0.28 4.06 -0.39
C GLU A 147 -1.32 3.72 0.68
N PHE A 148 -2.31 4.59 0.83
CA PHE A 148 -3.42 4.42 1.75
C PHE A 148 -4.72 4.21 0.97
N LEU A 149 -5.38 3.09 1.23
CA LEU A 149 -6.66 2.77 0.62
C LEU A 149 -7.80 3.48 1.35
N ARG A 150 -8.66 4.14 0.60
CA ARG A 150 -9.94 4.67 1.07
C ARG A 150 -11.09 3.99 0.33
N LEU A 151 -11.98 3.33 1.08
CA LEU A 151 -13.22 2.75 0.57
C LEU A 151 -14.32 3.80 0.70
N ILE A 152 -14.90 4.19 -0.42
CA ILE A 152 -15.95 5.21 -0.50
C ILE A 152 -17.29 4.57 -0.90
N ASP A 153 -18.36 5.34 -0.71
CA ASP A 153 -19.72 5.02 -1.18
C ASP A 153 -20.38 3.81 -0.49
N PHE A 154 -21.14 4.12 0.57
CA PHE A 154 -21.88 3.16 1.38
C PHE A 154 -23.38 3.16 1.03
N ASP A 155 -23.78 3.73 -0.11
CA ASP A 155 -25.19 3.91 -0.49
C ASP A 155 -25.88 2.56 -0.79
N ALA A 156 -25.09 1.54 -1.12
CA ALA A 156 -25.55 0.16 -1.31
C ALA A 156 -25.41 -0.71 -0.05
N ALA A 157 -24.81 -0.20 1.03
CA ALA A 157 -24.50 -0.99 2.21
C ALA A 157 -25.78 -1.42 2.94
N ARG A 158 -25.67 -2.51 3.71
CA ARG A 158 -26.75 -3.04 4.55
C ARG A 158 -26.23 -3.40 5.93
N THR A 159 -27.00 -3.07 6.95
CA THR A 159 -26.84 -3.65 8.29
C THR A 159 -27.68 -4.92 8.39
N VAL A 160 -27.04 -6.06 8.65
CA VAL A 160 -27.71 -7.34 8.85
C VAL A 160 -28.59 -7.24 10.10
N LYS A 161 -29.90 -7.40 9.93
CA LYS A 161 -30.87 -7.58 11.02
C LYS A 161 -31.27 -9.06 11.04
N GLU A 162 -31.18 -9.71 12.21
CA GLU A 162 -31.44 -11.16 12.37
C GLU A 162 -32.83 -11.61 11.89
N GLU A 163 -33.79 -10.68 11.78
CA GLU A 163 -35.18 -10.98 11.44
C GLU A 163 -35.53 -10.87 9.94
N GLN A 164 -34.62 -10.40 9.08
CA GLN A 164 -34.90 -10.19 7.65
C GLN A 164 -34.29 -11.28 6.77
N LYS A 165 -35.12 -12.26 6.38
CA LYS A 165 -34.76 -13.46 5.61
C LYS A 165 -34.49 -13.26 4.11
N GLU A 166 -34.86 -12.13 3.52
CA GLU A 166 -34.73 -11.90 2.07
C GLU A 166 -34.15 -10.52 1.75
N ASP A 167 -33.31 -10.47 0.71
CA ASP A 167 -32.83 -9.22 0.13
C ASP A 167 -33.98 -8.54 -0.64
N THR A 168 -34.46 -7.41 -0.12
CA THR A 168 -35.61 -6.68 -0.67
C THR A 168 -35.28 -5.88 -1.93
N ARG A 169 -34.01 -5.84 -2.36
CA ARG A 169 -33.56 -5.15 -3.57
C ARG A 169 -32.44 -5.92 -4.27
N LEU A 170 -32.63 -6.15 -5.57
CA LEU A 170 -31.55 -6.43 -6.51
C LEU A 170 -30.63 -5.20 -6.55
N LEU A 171 -29.43 -5.32 -5.97
CA LEU A 171 -28.42 -4.28 -5.89
C LEU A 171 -27.09 -4.88 -6.32
N GLY A 172 -26.28 -4.13 -7.05
CA GLY A 172 -24.94 -4.55 -7.44
C GLY A 172 -24.53 -3.99 -8.80
N THR A 173 -23.27 -3.63 -8.93
CA THR A 173 -22.70 -3.21 -10.21
C THR A 173 -22.40 -4.43 -11.08
N LYS A 174 -22.90 -4.43 -12.32
CA LYS A 174 -22.69 -5.52 -13.28
C LYS A 174 -21.18 -5.75 -13.48
N GLY A 175 -20.75 -7.00 -13.34
CA GLY A 175 -19.34 -7.39 -13.44
C GLY A 175 -18.66 -7.63 -12.08
N TYR A 176 -19.03 -6.88 -11.04
CA TYR A 176 -18.40 -6.98 -9.70
C TYR A 176 -19.28 -7.64 -8.66
N ALA A 177 -20.60 -7.54 -8.81
CA ALA A 177 -21.53 -8.12 -7.85
C ALA A 177 -21.55 -9.66 -7.97
N PRO A 178 -21.52 -10.38 -6.83
CA PRO A 178 -21.62 -11.82 -6.79
C PRO A 178 -22.99 -12.35 -7.26
N PRO A 179 -23.08 -13.63 -7.65
CA PRO A 179 -24.33 -14.24 -8.12
C PRO A 179 -25.50 -14.07 -7.15
N GLU A 180 -25.29 -14.22 -5.84
CA GLU A 180 -26.37 -14.11 -4.86
C GLU A 180 -27.07 -12.74 -4.86
N GLN A 181 -26.39 -11.65 -5.26
CA GLN A 181 -26.97 -10.32 -5.40
C GLN A 181 -27.99 -10.19 -6.54
N TYR A 182 -28.02 -11.16 -7.45
CA TYR A 182 -29.00 -11.24 -8.55
C TYR A 182 -30.21 -12.13 -8.20
N GLY A 183 -30.41 -12.47 -6.92
CA GLY A 183 -31.59 -13.21 -6.44
C GLY A 183 -31.37 -14.70 -6.19
N TYR A 184 -30.11 -15.16 -6.15
CA TYR A 184 -29.77 -16.57 -5.90
C TYR A 184 -29.46 -16.89 -4.43
N GLY A 185 -29.53 -15.91 -3.53
CA GLY A 185 -29.28 -16.12 -2.09
C GLY A 185 -29.28 -14.81 -1.30
N GLN A 186 -29.04 -14.91 0.01
CA GLN A 186 -28.89 -13.76 0.90
C GLN A 186 -27.44 -13.24 0.87
N THR A 187 -27.28 -11.93 0.77
CA THR A 187 -25.98 -11.26 0.90
C THR A 187 -25.43 -11.35 2.32
N ASP A 188 -24.14 -11.67 2.43
CA ASP A 188 -23.38 -11.64 3.69
C ASP A 188 -21.96 -11.11 3.47
N GLN A 189 -21.10 -11.18 4.50
CA GLN A 189 -19.71 -10.74 4.40
C GLN A 189 -18.91 -11.38 3.25
N ARG A 190 -19.31 -12.56 2.78
CA ARG A 190 -18.67 -13.29 1.66
C ARG A 190 -19.05 -12.70 0.30
N SER A 191 -20.08 -11.86 0.25
CA SER A 191 -20.41 -11.06 -0.93
C SER A 191 -19.37 -9.96 -1.16
N ASP A 192 -18.94 -9.27 -0.10
CA ASP A 192 -17.84 -8.30 -0.17
C ASP A 192 -16.51 -8.95 -0.58
N ILE A 193 -16.24 -10.17 -0.10
CA ILE A 193 -15.07 -10.97 -0.49
C ILE A 193 -15.06 -11.30 -1.98
N TYR A 194 -16.22 -11.58 -2.57
CA TYR A 194 -16.30 -11.79 -4.01
C TYR A 194 -15.97 -10.50 -4.78
N SER A 195 -16.63 -9.40 -4.42
CA SER A 195 -16.49 -8.12 -5.12
C SER A 195 -15.08 -7.54 -5.01
N LEU A 196 -14.42 -7.65 -3.85
CA LEU A 196 -13.00 -7.28 -3.73
C LEU A 196 -12.11 -8.20 -4.59
N GLY A 197 -12.45 -9.49 -4.69
CA GLY A 197 -11.71 -10.46 -5.51
C GLY A 197 -11.70 -10.06 -6.99
N ILE A 198 -12.86 -9.75 -7.55
CA ILE A 198 -13.00 -9.26 -8.93
C ILE A 198 -12.23 -7.95 -9.11
N THR A 199 -12.42 -7.00 -8.18
CA THR A 199 -11.77 -5.68 -8.24
C THR A 199 -10.25 -5.79 -8.31
N PHE A 200 -9.65 -6.63 -7.46
CA PHE A 200 -8.19 -6.81 -7.45
C PHE A 200 -7.66 -7.67 -8.60
N GLN A 201 -8.46 -8.60 -9.16
CA GLN A 201 -8.10 -9.29 -10.41
C GLN A 201 -7.95 -8.30 -11.55
N GLU A 202 -8.89 -7.36 -11.67
CA GLU A 202 -8.84 -6.33 -12.70
C GLU A 202 -7.64 -5.39 -12.52
N MET A 203 -7.38 -4.95 -11.29
CA MET A 203 -6.22 -4.11 -10.96
C MET A 203 -4.87 -4.75 -11.23
N LEU A 204 -4.78 -6.09 -11.26
CA LEU A 204 -3.54 -6.82 -11.60
C LEU A 204 -3.40 -7.05 -13.11
N GLY A 205 -4.44 -6.79 -13.89
CA GLY A 205 -4.48 -6.93 -15.34
C GLY A 205 -4.92 -8.32 -15.81
N GLU A 206 -5.51 -8.37 -17.01
CA GLU A 206 -6.17 -9.56 -17.57
C GLU A 206 -5.26 -10.80 -17.71
N ASN A 207 -3.96 -10.59 -17.92
CA ASN A 207 -2.98 -11.66 -18.13
C ASN A 207 -2.19 -12.03 -16.86
N TYR A 208 -2.68 -11.64 -15.69
CA TYR A 208 -1.99 -11.91 -14.44
C TYR A 208 -2.11 -13.37 -14.01
N HIS A 209 -0.97 -14.02 -13.78
CA HIS A 209 -0.87 -15.43 -13.34
C HIS A 209 0.09 -15.64 -12.16
N GLY A 210 0.34 -14.57 -11.39
CA GLY A 210 1.26 -14.61 -10.26
C GLY A 210 0.68 -15.26 -8.99
N TRP A 211 1.34 -15.05 -7.84
CA TRP A 211 1.02 -15.80 -6.63
C TRP A 211 -0.31 -15.40 -5.96
N LEU A 212 -0.82 -14.19 -6.23
CA LEU A 212 -2.14 -13.75 -5.75
C LEU A 212 -3.28 -14.41 -6.52
N ALA A 213 -3.05 -14.88 -7.75
CA ALA A 213 -4.10 -15.43 -8.61
C ALA A 213 -4.90 -16.58 -7.93
N PRO A 214 -4.29 -17.62 -7.32
CA PRO A 214 -5.06 -18.66 -6.63
C PRO A 214 -5.84 -18.15 -5.41
N ILE A 215 -5.38 -17.09 -4.75
CA ILE A 215 -6.08 -16.48 -3.61
C ILE A 215 -7.32 -15.73 -4.12
N LEU A 216 -7.15 -14.88 -5.14
CA LEU A 216 -8.25 -14.12 -5.75
C LEU A 216 -9.27 -15.03 -6.43
N ASN A 217 -8.83 -16.11 -7.09
CA ASN A 217 -9.71 -17.14 -7.66
C ASN A 217 -10.61 -17.79 -6.61
N LYS A 218 -10.09 -17.99 -5.39
CA LYS A 218 -10.89 -18.50 -4.28
C LYS A 218 -11.91 -17.46 -3.79
N CYS A 219 -11.57 -16.16 -3.80
CA CYS A 219 -12.53 -15.10 -3.49
C CYS A 219 -13.73 -15.09 -4.43
N VAL A 220 -13.49 -15.30 -5.74
CA VAL A 220 -14.51 -15.20 -6.79
C VAL A 220 -15.22 -16.54 -7.11
N ALA A 221 -15.12 -17.53 -6.23
CA ALA A 221 -15.79 -18.81 -6.41
C ALA A 221 -17.32 -18.62 -6.46
N VAL A 222 -18.00 -19.27 -7.40
CA VAL A 222 -19.47 -19.17 -7.51
C VAL A 222 -20.16 -19.70 -6.26
N ASP A 223 -19.74 -20.87 -5.77
CA ASP A 223 -20.23 -21.44 -4.52
C ASP A 223 -19.65 -20.67 -3.32
N VAL A 224 -20.53 -20.06 -2.54
CA VAL A 224 -20.21 -19.27 -1.36
C VAL A 224 -19.45 -20.09 -0.29
N LYS A 225 -19.65 -21.42 -0.24
CA LYS A 225 -18.94 -22.31 0.69
C LYS A 225 -17.47 -22.52 0.30
N GLN A 226 -17.11 -22.28 -0.97
CA GLN A 226 -15.74 -22.42 -1.45
C GLN A 226 -14.93 -21.13 -1.30
N ARG A 227 -15.61 -19.99 -1.07
CA ARG A 227 -14.95 -18.70 -0.78
C ARG A 227 -14.26 -18.72 0.59
N TYR A 228 -13.44 -17.71 0.84
CA TYR A 228 -13.06 -17.39 2.22
C TYR A 228 -14.32 -17.04 3.02
N GLN A 229 -14.47 -17.61 4.22
CA GLN A 229 -15.70 -17.46 5.00
C GLN A 229 -15.73 -16.14 5.77
N SER A 230 -14.56 -15.55 6.01
CA SER A 230 -14.38 -14.22 6.58
C SER A 230 -13.21 -13.48 5.90
N VAL A 231 -13.19 -12.15 6.04
CA VAL A 231 -12.04 -11.32 5.59
C VAL A 231 -10.77 -11.63 6.37
N ASN A 232 -10.87 -12.13 7.61
CA ASN A 232 -9.73 -12.63 8.38
C ASN A 232 -9.12 -13.89 7.76
N ASP A 233 -9.92 -14.80 7.21
CA ASP A 233 -9.41 -15.99 6.50
C ASP A 233 -8.63 -15.58 5.25
N LEU A 234 -9.13 -14.58 4.51
CA LEU A 234 -8.44 -14.00 3.36
C LEU A 234 -7.13 -13.32 3.80
N LYS A 235 -7.17 -12.48 4.84
CA LYS A 235 -5.98 -11.82 5.40
C LYS A 235 -4.91 -12.83 5.80
N ASN A 236 -5.30 -13.93 6.47
CA ASN A 236 -4.38 -15.02 6.81
C ASN A 236 -3.76 -15.65 5.56
N ALA A 237 -4.54 -15.89 4.51
CA ALA A 237 -4.01 -16.42 3.26
C ALA A 237 -2.99 -15.47 2.59
N LEU A 238 -3.20 -14.16 2.65
CA LEU A 238 -2.29 -13.14 2.11
C LEU A 238 -0.96 -13.05 2.91
N ILE A 239 -1.03 -13.19 4.24
CA ILE A 239 0.14 -13.13 5.12
C ILE A 239 0.97 -14.42 5.02
N TYR A 240 0.31 -15.58 5.10
CA TYR A 240 0.97 -16.89 5.23
C TYR A 240 1.13 -17.66 3.92
N HIS A 241 0.92 -17.00 2.76
CA HIS A 241 0.95 -17.66 1.45
C HIS A 241 2.24 -18.46 1.20
N ASN A 242 3.40 -17.94 1.65
CA ASN A 242 4.70 -18.60 1.52
C ASN A 242 4.92 -19.72 2.55
N GLN A 243 4.39 -19.59 3.76
CA GLN A 243 4.58 -20.58 4.83
C GLN A 243 3.84 -21.89 4.54
N HIS A 244 2.68 -21.84 3.89
CA HIS A 244 1.98 -23.06 3.48
C HIS A 244 2.75 -23.89 2.46
N LYS A 245 3.52 -23.26 1.57
CA LYS A 245 4.39 -23.99 0.62
C LYS A 245 5.55 -24.67 1.35
N VAL A 246 6.19 -23.94 2.26
CA VAL A 246 7.29 -24.45 3.09
C VAL A 246 6.82 -25.59 4.00
N LEU A 247 5.67 -25.44 4.66
CA LEU A 247 5.12 -26.48 5.53
C LEU A 247 4.69 -27.73 4.76
N LYS A 248 4.08 -27.59 3.57
CA LYS A 248 3.77 -28.73 2.69
C LYS A 248 5.04 -29.42 2.20
N PHE A 249 6.09 -28.66 1.90
CA PHE A 249 7.39 -29.20 1.50
C PHE A 249 8.03 -30.02 2.64
N PHE A 250 8.09 -29.48 3.85
CA PHE A 250 8.60 -30.22 5.01
C PHE A 250 7.71 -31.41 5.40
N GLY A 251 6.39 -31.30 5.28
CA GLY A 251 5.46 -32.40 5.49
C GLY A 251 5.67 -33.55 4.49
N ALA A 252 5.94 -33.23 3.22
CA ALA A 252 6.29 -34.23 2.21
C ALA A 252 7.63 -34.91 2.51
N ILE A 253 8.64 -34.15 2.95
CA ILE A 253 9.93 -34.70 3.38
C ILE A 253 9.74 -35.65 4.56
N LEU A 254 8.95 -35.27 5.56
CA LEU A 254 8.67 -36.11 6.73
C LEU A 254 7.96 -37.41 6.31
N ALA A 255 6.98 -37.34 5.40
CA ALA A 255 6.31 -38.53 4.88
C ALA A 255 7.27 -39.48 4.16
N VAL A 256 8.18 -38.94 3.33
CA VAL A 256 9.24 -39.74 2.68
C VAL A 256 10.17 -40.38 3.71
N LEU A 257 10.59 -39.64 4.74
CA LEU A 257 11.44 -40.16 5.81
C LEU A 257 10.75 -41.27 6.60
N LEU A 258 9.45 -41.17 6.88
CA LEU A 258 8.68 -42.23 7.53
C LEU A 258 8.60 -43.50 6.67
N VAL A 259 8.40 -43.35 5.36
CA VAL A 259 8.40 -44.50 4.43
C VAL A 259 9.78 -45.16 4.37
N VAL A 260 10.86 -44.37 4.24
CA VAL A 260 12.23 -44.89 4.21
C VAL A 260 12.59 -45.55 5.54
N GLY A 261 12.23 -44.93 6.67
CA GLY A 261 12.42 -45.50 8.01
C GLY A 261 11.67 -46.81 8.19
N GLY A 262 10.41 -46.88 7.74
CA GLY A 262 9.62 -48.11 7.75
C GLY A 262 10.20 -49.23 6.87
N LEU A 263 10.75 -48.88 5.70
CA LEU A 263 11.45 -49.84 4.83
C LEU A 263 12.76 -50.32 5.46
N TRP A 264 13.48 -49.44 6.15
CA TRP A 264 14.72 -49.78 6.85
C TRP A 264 14.45 -50.71 8.04
N THR A 265 13.44 -50.41 8.86
CA THR A 265 13.04 -51.28 9.99
C THR A 265 12.51 -52.62 9.49
N TYR A 266 11.68 -52.64 8.44
CA TYR A 266 11.21 -53.87 7.81
C TYR A 266 12.39 -54.71 7.29
N ARG A 267 13.35 -54.10 6.61
CA ARG A 267 14.56 -54.79 6.13
C ARG A 267 15.39 -55.34 7.28
N GLN A 268 15.53 -54.60 8.39
CA GLN A 268 16.23 -55.06 9.57
C GLN A 268 15.52 -56.25 10.22
N HIS A 269 14.18 -56.25 10.25
CA HIS A 269 13.38 -57.34 10.79
C HIS A 269 13.47 -58.62 9.93
N VAL A 270 13.39 -58.49 8.61
CA VAL A 270 13.61 -59.61 7.66
C VAL A 270 15.05 -60.16 7.76
N HIS A 271 16.04 -59.32 8.08
CA HIS A 271 17.41 -59.79 8.33
C HIS A 271 17.53 -60.58 9.64
N GLN A 272 16.73 -60.29 10.67
CA GLN A 272 16.71 -61.07 11.92
C GLN A 272 16.08 -62.46 11.72
N GLU A 273 15.05 -62.58 10.87
CA GLU A 273 14.46 -63.91 10.54
C GLU A 273 15.35 -64.78 9.64
N ARG A 274 16.38 -64.19 9.00
CA ARG A 274 17.39 -64.93 8.22
C ARG A 274 18.62 -65.36 9.02
N VAL A 275 18.63 -65.18 10.33
CA VAL A 275 19.64 -65.79 11.20
C VAL A 275 19.26 -67.25 11.40
N ILE A 276 19.87 -68.11 10.58
CA ILE A 276 19.83 -69.55 10.68
C ILE A 276 20.21 -69.95 12.12
N PRO A 277 19.41 -70.77 12.83
CA PRO A 277 19.79 -71.24 14.16
C PRO A 277 21.14 -71.97 14.11
N PRO A 278 22.02 -71.82 15.11
CA PRO A 278 23.34 -72.47 15.14
C PRO A 278 23.28 -74.00 14.97
N ALA A 279 22.15 -74.63 15.27
CA ALA A 279 21.90 -76.06 15.05
C ALA A 279 21.90 -76.48 13.55
N VAL A 280 21.60 -75.56 12.63
CA VAL A 280 21.62 -75.86 11.18
C VAL A 280 23.05 -75.74 10.62
N GLU A 281 23.90 -74.92 11.24
CA GLU A 281 25.33 -74.83 10.92
C GLU A 281 26.08 -76.09 11.32
N GLU A 282 25.67 -76.72 12.43
CA GLU A 282 26.16 -78.03 12.89
C GLU A 282 25.79 -79.16 11.91
N ILE A 283 24.55 -79.17 11.40
CA ILE A 283 24.07 -80.15 10.40
C ILE A 283 24.80 -79.99 9.05
N ILE A 284 25.13 -78.75 8.66
CA ILE A 284 25.89 -78.46 7.43
C ILE A 284 27.37 -78.86 7.59
N GLN A 285 27.93 -78.79 8.82
CA GLN A 285 29.27 -79.30 9.12
C GLN A 285 29.33 -80.83 9.13
N GLU A 286 28.36 -81.51 9.76
CA GLU A 286 28.27 -82.98 9.78
C GLU A 286 28.10 -83.57 8.37
N GLY A 287 27.30 -82.91 7.52
CA GLY A 287 27.11 -83.33 6.12
C GLY A 287 28.35 -83.17 5.23
N LYS A 288 29.29 -82.30 5.60
CA LYS A 288 30.55 -82.09 4.86
C LYS A 288 31.68 -83.03 5.30
N GLU A 289 31.61 -83.63 6.48
CA GLU A 289 32.61 -84.61 6.94
C GLU A 289 32.39 -86.02 6.40
N GLN A 290 31.18 -86.37 5.94
CA GLN A 290 30.87 -87.68 5.36
C GLN A 290 31.32 -87.87 3.89
N LEU A 291 31.82 -86.83 3.21
CA LEU A 291 32.36 -86.91 1.86
C LEU A 291 33.86 -86.57 1.83
N LYS A 292 34.69 -87.41 2.48
CA LYS A 292 36.13 -87.50 2.22
C LYS A 292 36.50 -88.90 1.75
N ALA A 293 36.64 -89.06 0.43
CA ALA A 293 37.39 -90.13 -0.22
C ALA A 293 38.02 -89.57 -1.53
N PRO A 294 39.14 -90.14 -2.03
CA PRO A 294 40.28 -89.34 -2.47
C PRO A 294 40.50 -89.22 -3.99
N ILE A 295 41.12 -88.10 -4.36
CA ILE A 295 42.22 -87.88 -5.33
C ILE A 295 42.11 -88.46 -6.76
N LEU A 296 42.29 -87.58 -7.76
CA LEU A 296 43.26 -87.79 -8.84
C LEU A 296 43.88 -86.45 -9.27
N ASP A 297 45.20 -86.41 -9.18
CA ASP A 297 46.12 -85.33 -9.55
C ASP A 297 46.05 -84.95 -11.04
N GLU A 298 46.25 -83.67 -11.36
CA GLU A 298 47.38 -83.26 -12.21
C GLU A 298 47.72 -81.76 -12.14
N LYS A 299 49.02 -81.49 -11.99
CA LYS A 299 49.70 -80.20 -11.86
C LYS A 299 49.97 -79.52 -13.21
N LYS A 300 49.97 -78.18 -13.22
CA LYS A 300 51.11 -77.26 -13.51
C LYS A 300 50.62 -75.80 -13.55
N ASP A 301 51.02 -74.95 -12.59
CA ASP A 301 52.16 -73.99 -12.63
C ASP A 301 51.94 -72.84 -13.64
N LYS A 302 52.07 -71.52 -13.36
CA LYS A 302 52.73 -70.75 -12.27
C LYS A 302 52.28 -69.26 -12.23
N ILE A 303 52.52 -68.68 -11.05
CA ILE A 303 52.44 -67.31 -10.44
C ILE A 303 53.61 -66.43 -11.01
N PRO A 304 53.84 -65.09 -10.80
CA PRO A 304 53.53 -64.19 -9.64
C PRO A 304 53.09 -62.73 -9.94
N ALA A 305 52.48 -61.89 -9.08
CA ALA A 305 52.46 -61.58 -7.63
C ALA A 305 53.65 -60.78 -7.05
N ALA A 306 53.41 -59.52 -6.65
CA ALA A 306 54.08 -58.70 -5.59
C ALA A 306 53.71 -57.20 -5.81
N GLN A 307 53.62 -56.24 -4.87
CA GLN A 307 53.74 -56.09 -3.41
C GLN A 307 53.29 -54.64 -3.08
N GLN A 308 52.47 -54.40 -2.05
CA GLN A 308 52.77 -53.77 -0.73
C GLN A 308 53.39 -52.35 -0.68
N GLY A 309 52.84 -51.48 0.19
CA GLY A 309 53.54 -50.29 0.72
C GLY A 309 52.68 -49.26 1.50
N THR A 310 52.76 -49.33 2.84
CA THR A 310 52.40 -48.39 3.96
C THR A 310 52.84 -46.91 3.78
N LYS A 311 52.41 -45.83 4.50
CA LYS A 311 52.23 -45.56 5.97
C LYS A 311 51.73 -44.10 6.22
N ALA A 312 51.35 -43.82 7.48
CA ALA A 312 50.96 -42.58 8.24
C ALA A 312 51.68 -41.24 7.90
N GLU A 313 51.27 -40.02 8.30
CA GLU A 313 51.02 -39.52 9.67
C GLU A 313 50.50 -38.05 9.74
N ASN A 314 49.95 -37.67 10.90
CA ASN A 314 49.36 -36.41 11.38
C ASN A 314 50.21 -35.13 11.27
N GLN A 315 49.55 -33.95 11.29
CA GLN A 315 49.73 -32.93 12.36
C GLN A 315 48.73 -31.76 12.28
N GLN A 316 48.20 -31.41 13.45
CA GLN A 316 47.46 -30.20 13.82
C GLN A 316 48.30 -29.48 14.92
N PRO A 317 48.08 -28.20 15.21
CA PRO A 317 47.66 -27.83 16.58
C PRO A 317 46.59 -26.68 16.61
N GLU A 318 45.50 -26.83 17.39
CA GLU A 318 45.20 -26.27 18.74
C GLU A 318 44.87 -24.76 18.77
N HIS A 319 43.60 -24.35 19.01
CA HIS A 319 42.87 -24.07 20.28
C HIS A 319 43.31 -22.78 21.02
N LYS A 320 42.43 -21.85 21.48
CA LYS A 320 41.47 -21.97 22.62
C LYS A 320 40.67 -20.63 22.82
N ILE A 321 39.32 -20.62 22.94
CA ILE A 321 38.39 -20.30 24.09
C ILE A 321 38.48 -18.83 24.62
N THR A 322 37.43 -17.99 24.79
CA THR A 322 36.21 -17.95 25.68
C THR A 322 35.21 -16.87 25.18
N ASP A 323 33.87 -17.06 25.14
CA ASP A 323 32.85 -16.89 26.23
C ASP A 323 32.89 -15.50 26.90
N ASP A 324 31.82 -14.72 27.18
CA ASP A 324 30.40 -15.00 27.37
C ASP A 324 29.56 -13.68 27.49
N THR A 325 28.24 -13.80 27.34
CA THR A 325 27.14 -13.12 28.07
C THR A 325 26.79 -11.60 28.01
N THR A 326 25.60 -11.37 27.41
CA THR A 326 24.34 -10.76 27.94
C THR A 326 24.14 -9.27 28.31
N LYS A 327 22.99 -8.79 27.78
CA LYS A 327 21.85 -8.07 28.41
C LYS A 327 21.95 -6.55 28.69
N ALA A 328 21.00 -5.84 28.09
CA ALA A 328 20.36 -4.61 28.57
C ALA A 328 19.35 -4.94 29.72
N PRO A 329 18.55 -4.00 30.31
CA PRO A 329 18.52 -2.51 30.32
C PRO A 329 18.24 -1.89 31.74
N ILE A 330 18.03 -0.54 31.79
CA ILE A 330 16.99 0.26 32.52
C ILE A 330 17.46 1.44 33.42
N ALA A 331 16.95 2.65 33.07
CA ALA A 331 16.57 3.88 33.83
C ALA A 331 17.65 4.70 34.61
N ASN A 332 17.60 6.03 34.74
CA ASN A 332 16.51 7.01 34.68
C ASN A 332 17.04 8.47 34.53
N THR A 333 16.23 9.34 33.91
CA THR A 333 16.05 10.81 34.09
C THR A 333 17.23 11.78 34.32
N ASN A 334 17.36 12.77 33.42
CA ASN A 334 17.22 14.19 33.78
C ASN A 334 16.90 15.05 32.54
N GLN A 335 15.98 16.00 32.72
CA GLN A 335 15.60 17.02 31.75
C GLN A 335 16.79 17.95 31.45
N ASN A 336 17.01 18.25 30.17
CA ASN A 336 17.50 19.55 29.72
C ASN A 336 16.90 19.84 28.35
N VAL A 337 16.30 21.01 28.23
CA VAL A 337 15.83 21.58 26.97
C VAL A 337 17.07 21.99 26.19
N GLU A 338 17.49 21.18 25.22
CA GLU A 338 18.49 21.58 24.22
C GLU A 338 17.76 21.96 22.92
N GLU A 339 17.92 23.22 22.51
CA GLU A 339 17.60 23.69 21.16
C GLU A 339 18.30 22.77 20.15
N LYS A 340 17.53 22.00 19.39
CA LYS A 340 18.06 21.24 18.26
C LYS A 340 18.51 22.24 17.19
N THR A 341 19.82 22.46 17.11
CA THR A 341 20.49 23.05 15.94
C THR A 341 20.48 22.03 14.80
N GLY A 342 19.31 21.86 14.17
CA GLY A 342 19.15 21.10 12.93
C GLY A 342 19.34 22.02 11.73
N ASN A 343 19.87 21.48 10.62
CA ASN A 343 19.84 22.17 9.34
C ASN A 343 18.37 22.46 8.98
N ALA A 344 18.03 23.73 8.83
CA ALA A 344 16.68 24.16 8.53
C ALA A 344 16.62 25.02 7.27
N VAL A 345 15.81 24.61 6.31
CA VAL A 345 15.37 25.52 5.25
C VAL A 345 14.11 26.25 5.75
N TYR A 346 13.90 27.49 5.33
CA TYR A 346 12.64 28.22 5.52
C TYR A 346 12.21 28.79 4.18
N ALA A 347 10.97 28.49 3.76
CA ALA A 347 10.40 29.04 2.55
C ALA A 347 9.38 30.13 2.89
N LYS A 348 9.42 31.24 2.15
CA LYS A 348 8.36 32.26 2.19
C LYS A 348 7.77 32.43 0.81
N TYR A 349 6.46 32.38 0.72
CA TYR A 349 5.71 32.52 -0.52
C TYR A 349 5.10 33.92 -0.61
N TYR A 350 5.30 34.56 -1.75
CA TYR A 350 4.76 35.88 -2.05
C TYR A 350 4.10 35.87 -3.42
N MET A 351 2.98 36.56 -3.53
CA MET A 351 2.29 36.80 -4.78
C MET A 351 2.06 38.30 -4.96
N ASN A 352 2.56 38.85 -6.07
CA ASN A 352 2.47 40.28 -6.39
C ASN A 352 2.99 41.21 -5.28
N GLY A 353 3.91 40.71 -4.44
CA GLY A 353 4.47 41.44 -3.30
C GLY A 353 3.71 41.24 -1.98
N GLU A 354 2.55 40.58 -1.99
CA GLU A 354 1.81 40.21 -0.79
C GLU A 354 2.24 38.83 -0.30
N ARG A 355 2.39 38.69 1.03
CA ARG A 355 2.79 37.44 1.66
C ARG A 355 1.62 36.45 1.66
N LEU A 356 1.89 35.22 1.28
CA LEU A 356 0.93 34.12 1.31
C LEU A 356 1.21 33.27 2.56
N GLY A 357 0.31 33.34 3.56
CA GLY A 357 0.36 32.49 4.77
C GLY A 357 1.41 32.85 5.83
N GLU A 358 1.33 32.14 6.96
CA GLU A 358 2.36 32.13 8.01
C GLU A 358 3.61 31.34 7.55
N TRP A 359 4.67 31.31 8.37
CA TRP A 359 5.89 30.53 8.04
C TRP A 359 5.55 29.05 7.82
N THR A 360 6.23 28.39 6.88
CA THR A 360 6.33 26.93 6.94
C THR A 360 7.38 26.60 8.01
N ASP A 361 6.97 25.87 9.06
CA ASP A 361 7.88 25.49 10.13
C ASP A 361 8.95 24.51 9.62
N ASN A 362 10.21 24.93 9.79
CA ASN A 362 11.42 24.10 9.88
C ASN A 362 11.46 22.88 8.92
N PHE A 363 12.09 23.02 7.75
CA PHE A 363 12.54 21.84 7.01
C PHE A 363 13.70 21.20 7.77
N ASP A 364 13.42 20.30 8.72
CA ASP A 364 14.45 19.34 9.12
C ASP A 364 14.98 18.70 7.83
N ILE A 365 16.29 18.56 7.67
CA ILE A 365 16.85 17.79 6.55
C ILE A 365 16.94 16.31 6.95
N PRO A 366 15.96 15.47 6.57
CA PRO A 366 16.24 14.11 6.19
C PRO A 366 16.24 13.95 4.67
N ILE A 367 16.85 12.85 4.24
CA ILE A 367 17.15 12.45 2.86
C ILE A 367 15.87 12.17 2.01
N ASN A 368 14.68 12.56 2.46
CA ASN A 368 13.38 12.30 1.83
C ASN A 368 12.79 13.56 1.15
N ASN A 369 13.13 13.67 -0.14
CA ASN A 369 12.84 14.70 -1.16
C ASN A 369 11.38 15.17 -1.39
N TRP A 370 10.50 15.34 -0.40
CA TRP A 370 9.10 15.73 -0.70
C TRP A 370 8.72 17.20 -0.57
N GLY A 371 9.61 18.07 -0.04
CA GLY A 371 9.39 19.52 -0.05
C GLY A 371 8.05 19.98 0.55
N THR A 372 7.64 21.21 0.26
CA THR A 372 6.31 21.75 0.58
C THR A 372 5.54 21.97 -0.72
N THR A 373 4.26 21.58 -0.72
CA THR A 373 3.34 21.85 -1.84
C THR A 373 2.61 23.16 -1.58
N TYR A 374 2.56 24.04 -2.58
CA TYR A 374 1.74 25.24 -2.56
C TYR A 374 0.78 25.22 -3.74
N ASP A 375 -0.52 25.26 -3.46
CA ASP A 375 -1.55 25.30 -4.48
C ASP A 375 -1.80 26.73 -4.94
N PHE A 376 -1.65 26.98 -6.25
CA PHE A 376 -2.05 28.26 -6.83
C PHE A 376 -3.57 28.39 -6.80
N PRO A 377 -4.12 29.49 -6.22
CA PRO A 377 -5.55 29.76 -6.26
C PRO A 377 -6.12 29.62 -7.68
N PRO A 378 -7.25 28.89 -7.86
CA PRO A 378 -7.87 28.67 -9.16
C PRO A 378 -8.06 29.94 -10.00
N ASP A 379 -8.45 31.04 -9.37
CA ASP A 379 -8.70 32.32 -10.03
C ASP A 379 -7.49 32.89 -10.77
N LEU A 380 -6.27 32.48 -10.40
CA LEU A 380 -5.04 32.95 -11.04
C LEU A 380 -4.78 32.26 -12.37
N TRP A 381 -5.12 30.97 -12.49
CA TRP A 381 -4.79 30.15 -13.65
C TRP A 381 -5.99 29.78 -14.52
N LYS A 382 -7.21 30.00 -14.04
CA LYS A 382 -8.46 29.70 -14.75
C LYS A 382 -8.55 30.33 -16.16
N ASN A 383 -7.86 31.44 -16.38
CA ASN A 383 -7.84 32.17 -17.65
C ASN A 383 -6.55 31.97 -18.48
N TRP A 384 -5.63 31.11 -18.06
CA TRP A 384 -4.40 30.87 -18.83
C TRP A 384 -4.72 30.11 -20.12
N SER A 385 -4.01 30.43 -21.21
CA SER A 385 -4.08 29.69 -22.48
C SER A 385 -3.33 28.35 -22.40
N GLU A 386 -2.93 27.76 -23.53
CA GLU A 386 -2.09 26.54 -23.58
C GLU A 386 -0.68 26.74 -23.02
N ASN A 387 -0.24 27.99 -22.77
CA ASN A 387 1.06 28.32 -22.17
C ASN A 387 0.92 29.34 -21.03
N TYR A 388 1.88 29.33 -20.10
CA TYR A 388 1.95 30.32 -19.02
C TYR A 388 1.96 31.73 -19.63
N PRO A 389 1.23 32.71 -19.04
CA PRO A 389 1.21 34.05 -19.60
C PRO A 389 2.61 34.64 -19.72
N ALA A 390 2.90 35.27 -20.85
CA ALA A 390 4.19 35.87 -21.13
C ALA A 390 4.52 36.93 -20.05
N GLY A 391 5.69 36.79 -19.41
CA GLY A 391 6.19 37.73 -18.40
C GLY A 391 5.99 37.31 -16.95
N TRP A 392 5.26 36.22 -16.68
CA TRP A 392 5.20 35.64 -15.33
C TRP A 392 6.50 34.94 -14.98
N LYS A 393 7.01 35.20 -13.78
CA LYS A 393 8.30 34.67 -13.31
C LYS A 393 8.18 34.28 -11.86
N VAL A 394 8.78 33.14 -11.52
CA VAL A 394 9.10 32.81 -10.13
C VAL A 394 10.48 33.37 -9.85
N ARG A 395 10.60 34.22 -8.84
CA ARG A 395 11.91 34.62 -8.31
C ARG A 395 12.20 33.78 -7.09
N VAL A 396 13.36 33.15 -7.08
CA VAL A 396 13.87 32.36 -5.98
C VAL A 396 15.10 33.09 -5.45
N THR A 397 14.95 33.79 -4.34
CA THR A 397 16.11 34.38 -3.65
C THR A 397 16.73 33.32 -2.76
N VAL A 398 18.04 33.13 -2.88
CA VAL A 398 18.79 32.24 -2.01
C VAL A 398 19.92 33.01 -1.36
N GLU A 399 20.07 32.83 -0.04
CA GLU A 399 21.16 33.38 0.75
C GLU A 399 22.05 32.25 1.27
N ASN A 400 23.36 32.34 1.02
CA ASN A 400 24.32 31.38 1.53
C ASN A 400 24.64 31.69 3.00
N LYS A 401 23.89 31.13 3.95
CA LYS A 401 24.21 31.27 5.39
C LYS A 401 25.21 30.22 5.90
N SER A 402 25.83 29.44 5.01
CA SER A 402 26.86 28.48 5.39
C SER A 402 28.22 29.18 5.59
N ASN A 403 29.19 28.46 6.15
CA ASN A 403 30.56 28.96 6.31
C ASN A 403 31.47 28.71 5.08
N LYS A 404 30.93 28.19 3.97
CA LYS A 404 31.68 27.88 2.74
C LYS A 404 31.13 28.65 1.55
N THR A 405 32.00 29.02 0.62
CA THR A 405 31.62 29.59 -0.67
C THR A 405 30.95 28.53 -1.54
N TRP A 406 29.85 28.89 -2.21
CA TRP A 406 29.18 28.06 -3.21
C TRP A 406 29.72 28.44 -4.59
N GLU A 407 30.43 27.52 -5.24
CA GLU A 407 30.97 27.72 -6.60
C GLU A 407 30.01 27.20 -7.65
N ASP A 408 29.73 28.01 -8.68
CA ASP A 408 28.81 27.69 -9.77
C ASP A 408 27.43 27.17 -9.33
N PRO A 409 26.72 27.87 -8.41
CA PRO A 409 25.44 27.40 -7.96
C PRO A 409 24.42 27.43 -9.10
N TYR A 410 23.57 26.41 -9.20
CA TYR A 410 22.46 26.40 -10.13
C TYR A 410 21.19 25.88 -9.48
N LEU A 411 20.06 26.44 -9.92
CA LEU A 411 18.73 26.03 -9.55
C LEU A 411 18.18 25.12 -10.65
N SER A 412 18.00 23.84 -10.34
CA SER A 412 17.26 22.90 -11.18
C SER A 412 15.78 23.00 -10.86
N VAL A 413 14.97 23.17 -11.90
CA VAL A 413 13.51 23.20 -11.82
C VAL A 413 12.97 22.09 -12.69
N TRP A 414 12.26 21.15 -12.07
CA TRP A 414 11.57 20.08 -12.79
C TRP A 414 10.07 20.20 -12.60
N THR A 415 9.34 19.90 -13.68
CA THR A 415 7.88 19.91 -13.71
C THR A 415 7.35 18.49 -13.92
N SER A 416 6.27 18.12 -13.25
CA SER A 416 5.56 16.85 -13.47
C SER A 416 4.06 17.10 -13.64
N ASP A 417 3.48 16.55 -14.70
CA ASP A 417 2.03 16.56 -14.95
C ASP A 417 1.38 15.19 -14.69
N GLY A 418 2.14 14.23 -14.14
CA GLY A 418 1.71 12.85 -13.90
C GLY A 418 1.90 11.90 -15.10
N VAL A 419 2.23 12.41 -16.29
CA VAL A 419 2.48 11.62 -17.51
C VAL A 419 3.92 11.79 -18.00
N GLY A 420 4.49 12.97 -17.84
CA GLY A 420 5.86 13.31 -18.18
C GLY A 420 6.33 14.58 -17.47
N GLY A 421 7.57 14.98 -17.73
CA GLY A 421 8.15 16.15 -17.09
C GLY A 421 9.25 16.80 -17.90
N GLU A 422 9.41 18.11 -17.70
CA GLU A 422 10.50 18.90 -18.27
C GLU A 422 11.35 19.48 -17.13
N SER A 423 12.67 19.41 -17.26
CA SER A 423 13.63 19.99 -16.32
C SER A 423 14.47 21.08 -16.98
N ARG A 424 14.78 22.15 -16.23
CA ARG A 424 15.70 23.20 -16.65
C ARG A 424 16.57 23.68 -15.51
N ASP A 425 17.80 24.02 -15.84
CA ASP A 425 18.78 24.54 -14.88
C ASP A 425 19.02 26.03 -15.10
N TYR A 426 19.03 26.80 -14.02
CA TYR A 426 19.29 28.23 -13.99
C TYR A 426 20.56 28.48 -13.20
N PHE A 427 21.62 28.93 -13.87
CA PHE A 427 22.93 29.14 -13.26
C PHE A 427 23.01 30.52 -12.61
N GLY A 428 23.49 30.55 -11.37
CA GLY A 428 23.74 31.73 -10.56
C GLY A 428 25.22 32.09 -10.52
N LYS A 429 25.54 33.15 -9.79
CA LYS A 429 26.94 33.55 -9.52
C LYS A 429 27.50 32.76 -8.33
N THR A 430 28.82 32.67 -8.23
CA THR A 430 29.49 32.20 -7.00
C THR A 430 29.02 33.02 -5.79
N LEU A 431 28.65 32.34 -4.70
CA LEU A 431 28.12 32.95 -3.48
C LEU A 431 29.03 32.71 -2.29
N SER A 432 29.66 33.77 -1.79
CA SER A 432 30.41 33.74 -0.52
C SER A 432 29.47 33.62 0.68
N PRO A 433 29.95 33.22 1.87
CA PRO A 433 29.16 33.26 3.10
C PRO A 433 28.49 34.62 3.34
N GLY A 434 27.18 34.61 3.56
CA GLY A 434 26.33 35.79 3.76
C GLY A 434 25.85 36.48 2.47
N GLU A 435 26.32 36.06 1.29
CA GLU A 435 25.84 36.62 0.02
C GLU A 435 24.53 35.97 -0.42
N SER A 436 23.76 36.70 -1.24
CA SER A 436 22.55 36.20 -1.87
C SER A 436 22.57 36.34 -3.39
N ASP A 437 21.84 35.45 -4.04
CA ASP A 437 21.48 35.54 -5.45
C ASP A 437 19.96 35.43 -5.64
N VAL A 438 19.49 35.85 -6.81
CA VAL A 438 18.09 35.72 -7.21
C VAL A 438 18.01 34.97 -8.53
N PHE A 439 17.56 33.73 -8.47
CA PHE A 439 17.21 32.98 -9.66
C PHE A 439 15.86 33.47 -10.17
N VAL A 440 15.80 33.76 -11.47
CA VAL A 440 14.56 34.18 -12.14
C VAL A 440 14.17 33.07 -13.09
N VAL A 441 13.07 32.41 -12.78
CA VAL A 441 12.50 31.29 -13.53
C VAL A 441 11.30 31.81 -14.33
N PRO A 442 11.44 32.08 -15.64
CA PRO A 442 10.32 32.44 -16.50
C PRO A 442 9.37 31.24 -16.58
N LEU A 443 8.10 31.42 -16.22
CA LEU A 443 7.14 30.32 -16.31
C LEU A 443 6.86 29.91 -17.76
N SER A 444 7.12 30.80 -18.73
CA SER A 444 7.08 30.49 -20.16
C SER A 444 8.08 29.43 -20.61
N ASP A 445 9.07 29.10 -19.78
CA ASP A 445 10.05 28.06 -20.07
C ASP A 445 9.47 26.65 -19.88
N PHE A 446 8.32 26.54 -19.22
CA PHE A 446 7.64 25.27 -18.96
C PHE A 446 6.30 25.26 -19.69
N LYS A 447 5.89 24.08 -20.14
CA LYS A 447 4.55 23.91 -20.69
C LYS A 447 3.52 23.94 -19.57
N LEU A 448 2.34 24.48 -19.86
CA LEU A 448 1.20 24.28 -18.97
C LEU A 448 0.71 22.83 -19.10
N PRO A 449 0.26 22.20 -17.99
CA PRO A 449 -0.24 20.85 -18.03
C PRO A 449 -1.50 20.81 -18.89
N VAL A 450 -1.74 19.66 -19.54
CA VAL A 450 -2.97 19.43 -20.28
C VAL A 450 -4.16 19.53 -19.31
N LEU A 451 -5.19 20.29 -19.69
CA LEU A 451 -6.43 20.39 -18.94
C LEU A 451 -7.04 19.00 -18.78
N TYR A 452 -7.02 18.46 -17.55
CA TYR A 452 -7.75 17.24 -17.23
C TYR A 452 -8.94 17.59 -16.35
N LYS A 453 -10.16 17.38 -16.87
CA LYS A 453 -11.43 17.64 -16.17
C LYS A 453 -11.50 19.03 -15.49
N GLU A 454 -11.11 20.09 -16.22
CA GLU A 454 -11.09 21.51 -15.79
C GLU A 454 -10.11 21.85 -14.65
N ARG A 455 -9.21 20.93 -14.27
CA ARG A 455 -8.13 21.19 -13.32
C ARG A 455 -6.80 21.19 -14.05
N ARG A 456 -5.95 22.18 -13.74
CA ARG A 456 -4.54 22.19 -14.14
C ARG A 456 -3.72 21.77 -12.94
N ARG A 457 -3.18 20.55 -12.96
CA ARG A 457 -2.24 20.06 -11.95
C ARG A 457 -0.86 20.04 -12.58
N GLN A 458 0.03 20.89 -12.08
CA GLN A 458 1.45 20.89 -12.42
C GLN A 458 2.20 21.00 -11.11
N GLU A 459 3.02 19.99 -10.81
CA GLU A 459 3.96 20.07 -9.69
C GLU A 459 5.26 20.66 -10.24
N MET A 460 5.75 21.73 -9.60
CA MET A 460 7.05 22.34 -9.91
C MET A 460 7.96 22.17 -8.71
N HIS A 461 9.12 21.57 -8.92
CA HIS A 461 10.08 21.27 -7.88
C HIS A 461 11.34 22.06 -8.12
N PHE A 462 11.88 22.64 -7.06
CA PHE A 462 13.04 23.53 -7.09
C PHE A 462 14.15 22.91 -6.26
N SER A 463 15.30 22.64 -6.88
CA SER A 463 16.48 22.04 -6.26
C SER A 463 17.71 22.89 -6.51
N ILE A 464 18.49 23.23 -5.47
CA ILE A 464 19.70 24.04 -5.61
C ILE A 464 20.97 23.20 -5.43
N HIS A 465 21.91 23.39 -6.34
CA HIS A 465 23.15 22.64 -6.46
C HIS A 465 24.34 23.61 -6.57
N ALA A 466 25.55 23.14 -6.28
CA ALA A 466 26.83 23.79 -6.63
C ALA A 466 27.89 22.73 -6.95
N SER A 467 29.14 23.17 -7.20
CA SER A 467 30.25 22.33 -7.60
C SER A 467 30.35 21.01 -6.81
N GLY A 468 30.56 19.91 -7.53
CA GLY A 468 30.64 18.55 -6.96
C GLY A 468 29.31 17.81 -6.77
N ASN A 469 28.22 18.21 -7.43
CA ASN A 469 26.89 17.59 -7.31
C ASN A 469 26.34 17.54 -5.87
N GLN A 470 26.78 18.47 -5.02
CA GLN A 470 26.28 18.56 -3.65
C GLN A 470 24.99 19.39 -3.64
N VAL A 471 23.98 18.87 -2.94
CA VAL A 471 22.75 19.62 -2.64
C VAL A 471 23.09 20.64 -1.55
N LEU A 472 22.89 21.91 -1.85
CA LEU A 472 23.30 23.01 -0.98
C LEU A 472 22.21 23.37 0.02
N PHE A 473 22.27 22.81 1.23
CA PHE A 473 21.48 23.30 2.35
C PHE A 473 22.38 23.41 3.58
N GLY A 474 22.67 24.66 3.98
CA GLY A 474 23.47 24.95 5.17
C GLY A 474 22.66 24.81 6.47
N GLU A 475 23.29 25.10 7.61
CA GLU A 475 22.65 25.08 8.94
C GLU A 475 21.38 25.94 8.99
N LYS A 476 21.29 26.99 8.18
CA LYS A 476 20.05 27.72 7.87
C LYS A 476 20.05 28.18 6.40
N THR A 477 18.94 28.11 5.69
CA THR A 477 18.81 28.70 4.34
C THR A 477 17.40 29.27 4.17
N GLU A 478 17.28 30.53 3.77
CA GLU A 478 15.98 31.15 3.46
C GLU A 478 15.79 31.17 1.95
N ILE A 479 14.66 30.63 1.52
CA ILE A 479 14.24 30.62 0.12
C ILE A 479 12.98 31.46 -0.01
N LEU A 480 13.07 32.54 -0.78
CA LEU A 480 11.92 33.40 -1.04
C LEU A 480 11.37 33.09 -2.43
N PHE A 481 10.16 32.53 -2.50
CA PHE A 481 9.43 32.34 -3.74
C PHE A 481 8.51 33.53 -3.96
N LEU A 482 8.82 34.35 -4.96
CA LEU A 482 8.02 35.51 -5.33
C LEU A 482 7.48 35.34 -6.74
N LEU A 483 6.17 35.16 -6.85
CA LEU A 483 5.45 35.20 -8.12
C LEU A 483 4.99 36.64 -8.37
N LYS A 484 5.44 37.25 -9.46
CA LYS A 484 5.00 38.60 -9.86
C LYS A 484 4.26 38.56 -11.18
N ASN A 485 3.02 39.03 -11.16
CA ASN A 485 2.38 39.70 -12.27
C ASN A 485 3.03 41.10 -12.43
N LYS A 486 2.91 41.72 -13.60
CA LYS A 486 3.41 43.09 -13.82
C LYS A 486 2.92 44.06 -12.76
#